data_AF-J1H8L4-F1
#
_entry.id   AF-J1H8L4-F1
#
_cell.length_a   1.000
_cell.length_b   1.000
_cell.length_c   1.000
_cell.angle_alpha   90.00
_cell.angle_beta   90.00
_cell.angle_gamma   90.00
#
_symmetry.space_group_name_H-M   'P 1'
#
loop_
_entity.id
_entity.type
_entity.pdbx_description
1 polymer ?
#
loop_
_entity_poly.entity_id
_entity_poly.type
_entity_poly.pdbx_seq_one_letter_code
_entity_poly.pdbx_strand_id
1 'polypeptide(L)'
;MVRCEFAWVGPVGSGARLASALRGWEHLRYEVTEEATASADGGRWCHTPSLGVFHSQMDTAGNVVVSEDRVRAALESASTLGELREALELALGQAWDDELEPLRHAGAGAPVRWLNNRVG
;
A
#
# COMPACT_ATOMS: atom_id res chain seq x y z
N MET A 1 -12.89 1.65 17.00
CA MET A 1 -11.70 1.37 16.16
C MET A 1 -10.74 2.54 16.32
N VAL A 2 -9.45 2.30 16.53
CA VAL A 2 -8.46 3.37 16.73
C VAL A 2 -7.61 3.47 15.46
N ARG A 3 -7.41 4.68 14.94
CA ARG A 3 -6.59 4.99 13.76
C ARG A 3 -5.42 5.87 14.20
N CYS A 4 -4.26 5.66 13.58
CA CYS A 4 -3.12 6.55 13.66
C CYS A 4 -2.62 6.82 12.23
N GLU A 5 -2.10 8.02 12.01
CA GLU A 5 -1.41 8.41 10.79
C GLU A 5 -0.14 9.13 11.19
N PHE A 6 0.96 8.83 10.50
CA PHE A 6 2.26 9.41 10.81
C PHE A 6 3.06 9.59 9.52
N ALA A 7 3.41 10.84 9.21
CA ALA A 7 4.33 11.15 8.12
C ALA A 7 5.77 11.08 8.64
N TRP A 8 6.68 10.57 7.81
CA TRP A 8 8.10 10.47 8.13
C TRP A 8 8.95 10.94 6.96
N VAL A 9 10.22 11.24 7.25
CA VAL A 9 11.28 11.38 6.25
C VAL A 9 12.40 10.45 6.66
N GLY A 10 12.93 9.70 5.70
CA GLY A 10 14.02 8.76 5.95
C GLY A 10 14.69 8.32 4.65
N PRO A 11 15.73 7.47 4.74
CA PRO A 11 16.38 6.91 3.57
C PRO A 11 15.41 6.08 2.69
N VAL A 12 15.69 5.98 1.40
CA VAL A 12 15.00 5.06 0.48
C VAL A 12 14.95 3.64 1.05
N GLY A 13 13.82 2.96 0.89
CA GLY A 13 13.54 1.64 1.45
C GLY A 13 13.08 1.65 2.92
N SER A 14 12.79 2.82 3.49
CA SER A 14 12.21 2.91 4.83
C SER A 14 10.79 2.37 4.88
N GLY A 15 9.98 2.58 3.83
CA GLY A 15 8.62 2.05 3.71
C GLY A 15 8.60 0.53 3.77
N ALA A 16 9.47 -0.14 2.99
CA ALA A 16 9.61 -1.60 3.02
C ALA A 16 10.02 -2.12 4.41
N ARG A 17 10.95 -1.42 5.09
CA ARG A 17 11.39 -1.77 6.45
C ARG A 17 10.27 -1.60 7.48
N LEU A 18 9.51 -0.51 7.39
CA LEU A 18 8.34 -0.26 8.25
C LEU A 18 7.28 -1.34 8.04
N ALA A 19 6.88 -1.59 6.80
CA ALA A 19 5.89 -2.64 6.47
C ALA A 19 6.35 -4.02 6.99
N SER A 20 7.64 -4.33 6.85
CA SER A 20 8.20 -5.59 7.37
C SER A 20 8.15 -5.68 8.89
N ALA A 21 8.45 -4.59 9.60
CA ALA A 21 8.40 -4.53 11.06
C ALA A 21 6.97 -4.65 11.61
N LEU A 22 5.98 -4.11 10.88
CA LEU A 22 4.57 -4.15 11.26
C LEU A 22 3.92 -5.54 11.03
N ARG A 23 4.48 -6.38 10.15
CA ARG A 23 3.94 -7.72 9.83
C ARG A 23 3.76 -8.64 11.03
N GLY A 24 4.52 -8.42 12.12
CA GLY A 24 4.39 -9.22 13.35
C GLY A 24 3.11 -8.96 14.15
N TRP A 25 2.28 -8.00 13.74
CA TRP A 25 1.09 -7.57 14.49
C TRP A 25 -0.17 -8.17 13.83
N GLU A 26 -0.60 -9.31 14.34
CA GLU A 26 -1.58 -10.22 13.71
C GLU A 26 -2.95 -9.59 13.37
N HIS A 27 -3.34 -8.53 14.06
CA HIS A 27 -4.64 -7.87 13.84
C HIS A 27 -4.53 -6.46 13.25
N LEU A 28 -3.31 -6.02 12.90
CA LEU A 28 -3.08 -4.68 12.39
C LEU A 28 -3.46 -4.58 10.91
N ARG A 29 -4.24 -3.55 10.57
CA ARG A 29 -4.44 -3.09 9.20
C ARG A 29 -3.58 -1.84 8.99
N TYR A 30 -2.80 -1.81 7.91
CA TYR A 30 -1.93 -0.69 7.63
C TYR A 30 -1.74 -0.46 6.12
N GLU A 31 -1.45 0.79 5.80
CA GLU A 31 -0.92 1.23 4.52
C GLU A 31 0.37 2.00 4.83
N VAL A 32 1.46 1.67 4.13
CA VAL A 32 2.73 2.39 4.19
C VAL A 32 3.02 2.89 2.78
N THR A 33 3.28 4.18 2.63
CA THR A 33 3.53 4.83 1.33
C THR A 33 4.90 5.48 1.37
N GLU A 34 5.81 5.03 0.52
CA GLU A 34 7.08 5.68 0.24
C GLU A 34 6.98 6.42 -1.09
N GLU A 35 7.20 7.74 -1.07
CA GLU A 35 7.16 8.58 -2.27
C GLU A 35 8.35 8.30 -3.19
N ALA A 36 8.12 8.34 -4.50
CA ALA A 36 9.18 8.20 -5.49
C ALA A 36 10.13 9.42 -5.42
N THR A 37 11.40 9.17 -5.75
CA THR A 37 12.43 10.19 -5.87
C THR A 37 12.91 10.30 -7.31
N ALA A 38 13.81 11.24 -7.60
CA ALA A 38 14.43 11.35 -8.92
C ALA A 38 15.26 10.11 -9.32
N SER A 39 15.64 9.26 -8.35
CA SER A 39 16.56 8.13 -8.55
C SER A 39 16.02 6.78 -8.08
N ALA A 40 14.81 6.74 -7.53
CA ALA A 40 14.20 5.51 -7.03
C ALA A 40 12.68 5.61 -7.13
N ASP A 41 12.04 4.50 -7.51
CA ASP A 41 10.60 4.41 -7.55
C ASP A 41 9.99 4.47 -6.14
N GLY A 42 8.73 4.88 -6.07
CA GLY A 42 7.96 4.82 -4.85
C GLY A 42 7.39 3.42 -4.61
N GLY A 43 6.81 3.21 -3.43
CA GLY A 43 6.14 1.96 -3.10
C GLY A 43 4.98 2.17 -2.14
N ARG A 44 3.92 1.40 -2.35
CA ARG A 44 2.80 1.26 -1.41
C ARG A 44 2.75 -0.16 -0.89
N TRP A 45 2.71 -0.33 0.42
CA TRP A 45 2.51 -1.60 1.10
C TRP A 45 1.19 -1.57 1.86
N CYS A 46 0.26 -2.44 1.48
CA CYS A 46 -1.01 -2.62 2.17
C CYS A 46 -0.99 -3.94 2.93
N HIS A 47 -1.60 -3.98 4.10
CA HIS A 47 -1.78 -5.22 4.86
C HIS A 47 -3.15 -5.28 5.50
N THR A 48 -3.76 -6.45 5.39
CA THR A 48 -4.93 -6.82 6.19
C THR A 48 -4.72 -8.20 6.81
N PRO A 49 -5.33 -8.48 7.99
CA PRO A 49 -5.25 -9.80 8.60
C PRO A 49 -5.74 -10.94 7.68
N SER A 50 -6.71 -10.67 6.81
CA SER A 50 -7.32 -11.65 5.89
C SER A 50 -6.47 -11.91 4.65
N LEU A 51 -5.80 -10.88 4.12
CA LEU A 51 -5.14 -10.95 2.81
C LEU A 51 -3.60 -10.96 2.90
N GLY A 52 -3.03 -10.63 4.06
CA GLY A 52 -1.59 -10.47 4.21
C GLY A 52 -1.07 -9.19 3.54
N VAL A 53 0.20 -9.19 3.14
CA VAL A 53 0.86 -8.01 2.56
C VAL A 53 0.71 -7.98 1.04
N PHE A 54 0.32 -6.82 0.51
CA PHE A 54 0.40 -6.47 -0.90
C PHE A 54 1.35 -5.29 -1.10
N HIS A 55 2.09 -5.32 -2.21
CA HIS A 55 3.01 -4.27 -2.59
C HIS A 55 2.76 -3.83 -4.03
N SER A 56 2.76 -2.52 -4.24
CA SER A 56 2.71 -1.88 -5.55
C SER A 56 3.78 -0.80 -5.67
N GLN A 57 4.48 -0.80 -6.81
CA GLN A 57 5.33 0.32 -7.19
C GLN A 57 4.47 1.56 -7.44
N MET A 58 5.00 2.74 -7.14
CA MET A 58 4.36 4.02 -7.47
C MET A 58 5.28 4.91 -8.31
N ASP A 59 4.68 5.67 -9.21
CA ASP A 59 5.37 6.72 -9.95
C ASP A 59 5.50 8.02 -9.11
N THR A 60 6.15 9.03 -9.69
CA THR A 60 6.33 10.35 -9.05
C THR A 60 5.06 11.17 -8.91
N ALA A 61 3.97 10.79 -9.59
CA ALA A 61 2.65 11.39 -9.42
C ALA A 61 1.80 10.68 -8.36
N GLY A 62 2.31 9.58 -7.78
CA GLY A 62 1.61 8.77 -6.79
C GLY A 62 0.65 7.74 -7.38
N ASN A 63 0.71 7.48 -8.69
CA ASN A 63 -0.07 6.41 -9.31
C ASN A 63 0.55 5.05 -9.00
N VAL A 64 -0.29 4.04 -8.77
CA VAL A 64 0.15 2.65 -8.78
C VAL A 64 0.54 2.25 -10.19
N VAL A 65 1.72 1.66 -10.32
CA VAL A 65 2.24 1.14 -11.59
C VAL A 65 2.04 -0.37 -11.63
N VAL A 66 1.28 -0.84 -12.62
CA VAL A 66 1.20 -2.27 -12.97
C VAL A 66 2.20 -2.51 -14.09
N SER A 67 3.22 -3.34 -13.83
CA SER A 67 4.24 -3.63 -14.83
C SER A 67 3.67 -4.39 -16.03
N GLU A 68 4.33 -4.23 -17.17
CA GLU A 68 4.03 -4.98 -18.39
C GLU A 68 3.95 -6.48 -18.13
N ASP A 69 4.88 -7.05 -17.35
CA ASP A 69 4.90 -8.47 -17.02
C ASP A 69 3.67 -8.91 -16.23
N ARG A 70 3.15 -8.07 -15.32
CA ARG A 70 1.91 -8.38 -14.58
C ARG A 70 0.68 -8.33 -15.49
N VAL A 71 0.64 -7.37 -16.42
CA VAL A 71 -0.44 -7.29 -17.43
C VAL A 71 -0.38 -8.50 -18.36
N ARG A 72 0.82 -8.86 -18.85
CA ARG A 72 1.04 -10.03 -19.70
C ARG A 72 0.63 -11.32 -18.99
N ALA A 73 1.04 -11.49 -17.72
CA ALA A 73 0.63 -12.66 -16.93
C ALA A 73 -0.90 -12.75 -16.75
N ALA A 74 -1.59 -11.63 -16.56
CA ALA A 74 -3.05 -11.60 -16.51
C ALA A 74 -3.69 -12.03 -17.84
N LEU A 75 -3.14 -11.56 -18.96
CA LEU A 75 -3.61 -11.94 -20.31
C LEU A 75 -3.34 -13.41 -20.64
N GLU A 76 -2.19 -13.95 -20.23
CA GLU A 76 -1.79 -15.33 -20.52
C GLU A 76 -2.54 -16.36 -19.65
N SER A 77 -2.90 -15.99 -18.41
CA SER A 77 -3.59 -16.90 -17.48
C SER A 77 -5.11 -16.93 -17.67
N ALA A 78 -5.70 -15.87 -18.23
CA ALA A 78 -7.14 -15.77 -18.39
C ALA A 78 -7.65 -16.41 -19.69
N SER A 79 -8.68 -17.25 -19.57
CA SER A 79 -9.44 -17.83 -20.69
C SER A 79 -10.77 -17.10 -20.92
N THR A 80 -11.23 -16.31 -19.95
CA THR A 80 -12.46 -15.51 -20.05
C THR A 80 -12.21 -14.05 -19.65
N LEU A 81 -13.13 -13.16 -20.04
CA LEU A 81 -13.09 -11.75 -19.60
C LEU A 81 -13.23 -11.62 -18.07
N GLY A 82 -13.97 -12.54 -17.42
CA GLY A 82 -14.12 -12.57 -15.97
C GLY A 82 -12.79 -12.84 -15.27
N GLU A 83 -12.08 -13.88 -15.70
CA GLU A 83 -10.76 -14.23 -15.17
C GLU A 83 -9.72 -13.12 -15.43
N LEU A 84 -9.78 -12.48 -16.60
CA LEU A 84 -8.90 -11.35 -16.90
C LEU A 84 -9.15 -10.18 -15.94
N ARG A 85 -10.42 -9.86 -15.68
CA ARG A 85 -10.79 -8.81 -14.74
C ARG A 85 -10.29 -9.13 -13.33
N GLU A 86 -10.51 -10.33 -12.85
CA GLU A 86 -10.04 -10.78 -11.52
C GLU A 86 -8.51 -10.71 -11.41
N ALA A 87 -7.78 -11.13 -12.45
CA ALA A 87 -6.33 -11.05 -12.49
C ALA A 87 -5.82 -9.59 -12.46
N LEU A 88 -6.50 -8.67 -13.16
CA LEU A 88 -6.18 -7.24 -13.14
C LEU A 88 -6.54 -6.58 -11.80
N GLU A 89 -7.66 -6.94 -11.18
CA GLU A 89 -8.05 -6.48 -9.84
C GLU A 89 -7.03 -6.92 -8.79
N LEU A 90 -6.54 -8.16 -8.89
CA LEU A 90 -5.42 -8.64 -8.08
C LEU A 90 -4.11 -7.89 -8.39
N ALA A 91 -3.86 -7.56 -9.66
CA ALA A 91 -2.70 -6.79 -10.06
C ALA A 91 -2.70 -5.38 -9.43
N LEU A 92 -3.88 -4.77 -9.35
CA LEU A 92 -4.11 -3.45 -8.76
C LEU A 92 -4.18 -3.49 -7.22
N GLY A 93 -4.47 -4.64 -6.63
CA GLY A 93 -4.62 -4.79 -5.17
C GLY A 93 -6.01 -4.41 -4.66
N GLN A 94 -7.04 -4.52 -5.48
CA GLN A 94 -8.41 -4.04 -5.18
C GLN A 94 -8.93 -4.55 -3.83
N ALA A 95 -8.75 -5.84 -3.52
CA ALA A 95 -9.23 -6.43 -2.27
C ALA A 95 -8.62 -5.78 -1.01
N TRP A 96 -7.35 -5.33 -1.08
CA TRP A 96 -6.74 -4.59 0.02
C TRP A 96 -7.33 -3.19 0.14
N ASP A 97 -7.52 -2.51 -0.98
CA ASP A 97 -8.12 -1.19 -1.00
C ASP A 97 -9.54 -1.22 -0.43
N ASP A 98 -10.36 -2.21 -0.79
CA ASP A 98 -11.73 -2.38 -0.27
C ASP A 98 -11.76 -2.58 1.26
N GLU A 99 -10.82 -3.34 1.82
CA GLU A 99 -10.72 -3.53 3.28
C GLU A 99 -10.20 -2.30 4.02
N LEU A 100 -9.35 -1.49 3.39
CA LEU A 100 -8.73 -0.32 3.98
C LEU A 100 -9.54 0.97 3.79
N GLU A 101 -10.35 1.05 2.74
CA GLU A 101 -11.17 2.22 2.40
C GLU A 101 -12.04 2.71 3.57
N PRO A 102 -12.73 1.85 4.35
CA PRO A 102 -13.49 2.30 5.52
C PRO A 102 -12.62 3.01 6.57
N LEU A 103 -11.34 2.66 6.66
CA LEU A 103 -10.40 3.24 7.63
C LEU A 103 -9.86 4.60 7.19
N ARG A 104 -9.91 4.92 5.89
CA ARG A 104 -9.55 6.23 5.35
C ARG A 104 -10.55 7.30 5.82
N HIS A 105 -11.84 6.96 5.86
CA HIS A 105 -12.91 7.86 6.31
C HIS A 105 -13.15 7.88 7.82
N ALA A 106 -12.82 6.79 8.53
CA ALA A 106 -13.01 6.66 9.98
C ALA A 106 -12.19 7.67 10.82
N GLY A 107 -11.22 8.37 10.22
CA GLY A 107 -10.37 9.38 10.87
C GLY A 107 -10.90 10.82 10.81
N ALA A 108 -11.96 11.12 10.06
CA ALA A 108 -12.42 12.49 9.80
C ALA A 108 -12.91 13.28 11.05
N GLY A 109 -12.93 12.66 12.23
CA GLY A 109 -13.28 13.31 13.50
C GLY A 109 -12.33 13.01 14.67
N ALA A 110 -11.21 12.32 14.46
CA ALA A 110 -10.24 12.00 15.52
C ALA A 110 -9.05 12.98 15.46
N PRO A 111 -8.64 13.61 16.58
CA PRO A 111 -7.56 14.60 16.58
C PRO A 111 -6.24 13.94 16.17
N VAL A 112 -5.72 14.32 15.00
CA VAL A 112 -4.38 13.93 14.53
C VAL A 112 -3.34 14.59 15.43
N ARG A 113 -2.60 13.80 16.22
CA ARG A 113 -1.51 14.29 17.07
C ARG A 113 -0.17 14.08 16.35
N TRP A 114 0.34 15.14 15.75
CA TRP A 114 1.67 15.17 15.17
C TRP A 114 2.72 14.98 16.27
N LEU A 115 3.53 13.92 16.16
CA LEU A 115 4.73 13.74 16.97
C LEU A 115 5.91 14.31 16.19
N ASN A 116 6.19 15.60 16.36
CA ASN A 116 7.42 16.21 15.83
C ASN A 116 8.60 15.82 16.73
N ASN A 117 9.45 14.90 16.27
CA ASN A 117 10.74 14.67 16.91
C ASN A 117 11.76 15.67 16.35
N ARG A 118 12.08 16.72 17.11
CA ARG A 118 13.26 17.53 16.84
C ARG A 118 14.47 16.75 17.33
N VAL A 119 15.20 16.13 16.41
CA VAL A 119 16.54 15.61 16.71
C VAL A 119 17.51 16.75 16.44
N GLY A 120 18.21 17.17 17.49
CA GLY A 120 19.34 18.10 17.44
C GLY A 120 20.65 17.40 17.13
#